data_AF-A0A8I0D0G2-F1
#
_entry.id   AF-A0A8I0D0G2-F1
#
_cell.length_a   1.000
_cell.length_b   1.000
_cell.length_c   1.000
_cell.angle_alpha   90.00
_cell.angle_beta   90.00
_cell.angle_gamma   90.00
#
_symmetry.space_group_name_H-M   'P 1'
#
loop_
_entity.id
_entity.type
_entity.pdbx_description
1 polymer ?
#
loop_
_entity_poly.entity_id
_entity_poly.type
_entity_poly.pdbx_seq_one_letter_code
_entity_poly.pdbx_strand_id
1 'polypeptide(L)'
;MKQWNYNDDWSEEELTNGSYVGFVYLFQFEDNTSYIGSKQMYKRVKDIKKLKDNSIENGWREYSSSSKIVNSKIEERLNYTRTILWAFPSMKETLFVETALIINEGLKTGNLNLAVMHKARLPSGKDAVRIRGILQSLYEILN
;
A
#
# COMPACT_ATOMS: atom_id res chain seq x y z
N MET A 1 -5.29 17.32 0.70
CA MET A 1 -4.39 16.16 0.52
C MET A 1 -3.82 16.23 -0.89
N LYS A 2 -2.55 15.87 -1.12
CA LYS A 2 -2.03 15.72 -2.49
C LYS A 2 -2.76 14.59 -3.22
N GLN A 3 -2.81 14.57 -4.55
CA GLN A 3 -3.36 13.44 -5.30
C GLN A 3 -2.46 12.19 -5.19
N TRP A 4 -2.99 11.02 -5.53
CA TRP A 4 -2.18 9.80 -5.59
C TRP A 4 -1.38 9.80 -6.90
N ASN A 5 -0.09 9.54 -6.79
CA ASN A 5 0.71 9.06 -7.91
C ASN A 5 0.52 7.55 -8.02
N TYR A 6 0.84 7.01 -9.19
CA TYR A 6 0.77 5.58 -9.47
C TYR A 6 2.13 5.14 -10.01
N ASN A 7 2.58 3.96 -9.60
CA ASN A 7 3.70 3.30 -10.27
C ASN A 7 3.36 3.05 -11.75
N ASP A 8 4.36 2.89 -12.62
CA ASP A 8 4.19 2.86 -14.09
C ASP A 8 3.16 1.83 -14.59
N ASP A 9 2.99 0.73 -13.86
CA ASP A 9 2.02 -0.34 -14.17
C ASP A 9 0.58 -0.05 -13.67
N TRP A 10 0.32 1.15 -13.14
CA TRP A 10 -0.92 1.46 -12.47
C TRP A 10 -1.49 2.82 -12.87
N SER A 11 -2.82 2.85 -12.86
CA SER A 11 -3.65 4.03 -13.02
C SER A 11 -4.87 3.94 -12.11
N GLU A 12 -5.61 5.05 -11.95
CA GLU A 12 -6.87 5.01 -11.19
C GLU A 12 -7.90 4.07 -11.86
N GLU A 13 -7.91 4.03 -13.19
CA GLU A 13 -8.81 3.17 -13.97
C GLU A 13 -8.51 1.70 -13.69
N GLU A 14 -7.23 1.30 -13.76
CA GLU A 14 -6.83 -0.07 -13.43
C GLU A 14 -7.10 -0.42 -11.97
N LEU A 15 -6.84 0.51 -11.05
CA LEU A 15 -7.07 0.32 -9.63
C LEU A 15 -8.55 0.07 -9.32
N THR A 16 -9.46 0.70 -10.06
CA THR A 16 -10.91 0.70 -9.83
C THR A 16 -11.71 -0.18 -10.79
N ASN A 17 -11.04 -0.99 -11.63
CA ASN A 17 -11.65 -1.86 -12.64
C ASN A 17 -12.46 -3.06 -12.09
N GLY A 18 -12.68 -3.14 -10.77
CA GLY A 18 -13.40 -4.25 -10.14
C GLY A 18 -12.57 -5.51 -9.87
N SER A 19 -11.23 -5.43 -9.93
CA SER A 19 -10.33 -6.57 -9.63
C SER A 19 -9.61 -6.48 -8.28
N TYR A 20 -9.69 -5.33 -7.59
CA TYR A 20 -8.89 -5.05 -6.40
C TYR A 20 -9.72 -4.52 -5.24
N VAL A 21 -9.26 -4.77 -4.01
CA VAL A 21 -9.94 -4.31 -2.77
C VAL A 21 -9.01 -3.59 -1.79
N GLY A 22 -7.71 -3.62 -2.05
CA GLY A 22 -6.72 -2.89 -1.27
C GLY A 22 -5.38 -2.83 -1.96
N PHE A 23 -4.57 -1.85 -1.57
CA PHE A 23 -3.29 -1.58 -2.19
C PHE A 23 -2.22 -1.27 -1.14
N VAL A 24 -0.96 -1.41 -1.53
CA VAL A 24 0.19 -0.91 -0.78
C VAL A 24 0.68 0.40 -1.41
N TYR A 25 1.14 1.32 -0.57
CA TYR A 25 1.54 2.66 -0.98
C TYR A 25 2.83 3.10 -0.26
N LEU A 26 3.48 4.09 -0.85
CA LEU A 26 4.68 4.76 -0.34
C LEU A 26 4.41 6.25 -0.16
N PHE A 27 4.74 6.79 1.01
CA PHE A 27 4.98 8.22 1.19
C PHE A 27 6.48 8.48 1.12
N GLN A 28 6.89 9.52 0.39
CA GLN A 28 8.25 10.05 0.41
C GLN A 28 8.20 11.54 0.72
N PHE A 29 8.97 11.97 1.72
CA PHE A 29 9.07 13.35 2.14
C PHE A 29 10.36 13.97 1.58
N GLU A 30 10.37 15.30 1.43
CA GLU A 30 11.53 16.04 0.92
C GLU A 30 12.78 15.94 1.82
N ASP A 31 12.62 15.56 3.08
CA ASP A 31 13.71 15.32 4.04
C ASP A 31 14.32 13.91 3.93
N ASN A 32 14.05 13.21 2.83
CA ASN A 32 14.48 11.83 2.56
C ASN A 32 13.91 10.78 3.52
N THR A 33 12.82 11.11 4.23
CA THR A 33 12.10 10.11 5.02
C THR A 33 10.97 9.46 4.22
N SER A 34 10.67 8.19 4.50
CA SER A 34 9.69 7.41 3.76
C SER A 34 8.83 6.51 4.66
N TYR A 35 7.62 6.20 4.20
CA TYR A 35 6.68 5.34 4.92
C TYR A 35 5.93 4.43 3.96
N ILE A 36 5.93 3.13 4.25
CA ILE A 36 5.10 2.15 3.54
C ILE A 36 3.84 1.88 4.34
N GLY A 37 2.70 1.84 3.65
CA GLY A 37 1.44 1.41 4.27
C GLY A 37 0.55 0.64 3.31
N SER A 38 -0.56 0.14 3.86
CA SER A 38 -1.65 -0.44 3.09
C SER A 38 -2.97 0.27 3.33
N LYS A 39 -3.86 0.21 2.33
CA LYS A 39 -5.21 0.78 2.43
C LYS A 39 -6.22 -0.13 1.74
N GLN A 40 -7.24 -0.51 2.49
CA GLN A 40 -8.48 -1.08 1.93
C GLN A 40 -9.23 0.01 1.16
N MET A 41 -9.89 -0.32 0.04
CA MET A 41 -10.60 0.66 -0.80
C MET A 41 -12.09 0.78 -0.48
N TYR A 42 -12.73 -0.29 -0.01
CA TYR A 42 -14.19 -0.36 0.16
C TYR A 42 -14.59 -0.66 1.60
N LYS A 43 -15.73 -0.17 2.08
CA LYS A 43 -16.22 -0.41 3.44
C LYS A 43 -16.58 -1.89 3.61
N ARG A 44 -15.90 -2.57 4.55
CA ARG A 44 -16.15 -3.97 4.95
C ARG A 44 -15.95 -5.04 3.84
N VAL A 45 -15.43 -4.67 2.68
CA VAL A 45 -15.06 -5.61 1.60
C VAL A 45 -13.55 -5.86 1.64
N LYS A 46 -13.16 -7.09 2.01
CA LYS A 46 -11.75 -7.50 2.18
C LYS A 46 -11.25 -8.49 1.12
N ASP A 47 -12.14 -8.94 0.23
CA ASP A 47 -11.86 -9.93 -0.80
C ASP A 47 -12.73 -9.60 -2.01
N ILE A 48 -12.16 -9.70 -3.20
CA ILE A 48 -12.80 -9.34 -4.45
C ILE A 48 -14.08 -10.13 -4.70
N LYS A 49 -14.19 -11.37 -4.19
CA LYS A 49 -15.40 -12.19 -4.27
C LYS A 49 -16.61 -11.56 -3.55
N LYS A 50 -16.38 -10.55 -2.71
CA LYS A 50 -17.42 -9.81 -1.99
C LYS A 50 -17.65 -8.42 -2.57
N LEU A 51 -16.88 -8.01 -3.58
CA LEU A 51 -17.09 -6.75 -4.26
C LEU A 51 -18.34 -6.84 -5.14
N LYS A 52 -19.12 -5.77 -5.12
CA LYS A 52 -20.38 -5.60 -5.84
C LYS A 52 -20.44 -4.18 -6.38
N ASP A 53 -21.21 -3.94 -7.43
CA ASP A 53 -21.37 -2.61 -8.04
C ASP A 53 -21.86 -1.55 -7.06
N ASN A 54 -22.64 -1.95 -6.04
CA ASN A 54 -23.13 -1.06 -4.99
C ASN A 54 -22.21 -0.98 -3.75
N SER A 55 -20.97 -1.48 -3.84
CA SER A 55 -20.01 -1.41 -2.74
C SER A 55 -19.57 0.03 -2.53
N ILE A 56 -19.57 0.45 -1.26
CA ILE A 56 -19.25 1.83 -0.88
C ILE A 56 -17.75 1.93 -0.63
N GLU A 57 -17.07 2.86 -1.28
CA GLU A 57 -15.68 3.17 -1.00
C GLU A 57 -15.45 3.73 0.42
N ASN A 58 -14.23 3.60 0.95
CA ASN A 58 -13.89 4.02 2.31
C ASN A 58 -13.04 5.30 2.39
N GLY A 59 -13.14 6.18 1.39
CA GLY A 59 -12.43 7.46 1.35
C GLY A 59 -10.92 7.30 1.15
N TRP A 60 -10.51 6.32 0.35
CA TRP A 60 -9.10 6.05 0.09
C TRP A 60 -8.42 7.16 -0.75
N ARG A 61 -9.19 7.92 -1.53
CA ARG A 61 -8.69 9.07 -2.31
C ARG A 61 -8.20 10.20 -1.42
N GLU A 62 -8.89 10.49 -0.33
CA GLU A 62 -8.55 11.59 0.60
C GLU A 62 -7.68 11.13 1.78
N TYR A 63 -7.39 9.83 1.85
CA TYR A 63 -6.64 9.23 2.96
C TYR A 63 -5.19 9.73 3.06
N SER A 64 -4.76 10.09 4.26
CA SER A 64 -3.34 10.35 4.59
C SER A 64 -2.61 9.06 4.95
N SER A 65 -2.66 8.66 6.22
CA SER A 65 -1.97 7.51 6.78
C SER A 65 -2.49 7.24 8.20
N SER A 66 -2.35 6.01 8.69
CA SER A 66 -2.56 5.66 10.10
C SER A 66 -1.38 6.06 10.98
N SER A 67 -0.23 6.41 10.40
CA SER A 67 0.97 6.80 11.14
C SER A 67 0.86 8.22 11.68
N LYS A 68 1.03 8.37 13.00
CA LYS A 68 1.07 9.68 13.66
C LYS A 68 2.22 10.54 13.14
N ILE A 69 3.38 9.93 12.86
CA ILE A 69 4.57 10.66 12.35
C ILE A 69 4.29 11.20 10.95
N VAL A 70 3.70 10.38 10.07
CA VAL A 70 3.33 10.83 8.71
C VAL A 70 2.34 11.99 8.79
N ASN A 71 1.31 11.90 9.63
CA ASN A 71 0.34 12.98 9.79
C ASN A 71 0.97 14.25 10.38
N SER A 72 1.87 14.14 11.36
CA SER A 72 2.63 15.29 11.91
C SER A 72 3.42 16.01 10.82
N LYS A 73 4.16 15.27 9.99
CA LYS A 73 4.92 15.86 8.88
C LYS A 73 4.02 16.58 7.87
N ILE A 74 2.84 16.03 7.59
CA ILE A 74 1.85 16.67 6.71
C ILE A 74 1.32 17.97 7.36
N GLU A 75 1.02 17.97 8.66
CA GLU A 75 0.56 19.13 9.41
C GLU A 75 1.62 20.24 9.49
N GLU A 76 2.89 19.84 9.63
CA GLU A 76 4.09 20.70 9.55
C GLU A 76 4.36 21.23 8.13
N ARG A 77 3.52 20.85 7.15
CA ARG A 77 3.58 21.28 5.74
C ARG A 77 4.87 20.88 5.01
N LEU A 78 5.55 19.83 5.46
CA LEU A 78 6.66 19.24 4.70
C LEU A 78 6.12 18.77 3.35
N ASN A 79 6.90 19.00 2.30
CA ASN A 79 6.54 18.53 0.97
C ASN A 79 6.68 17.00 0.89
N TYR A 80 5.74 16.33 0.23
CA TYR A 80 5.74 14.87 0.08
C TYR A 80 5.13 14.42 -1.25
N THR A 81 5.39 13.17 -1.62
CA THR A 81 4.62 12.41 -2.59
C THR A 81 3.91 11.26 -1.90
N ARG A 82 2.82 10.78 -2.48
CA ARG A 82 2.16 9.55 -2.08
C ARG A 82 1.88 8.72 -3.34
N THR A 83 2.41 7.51 -3.39
CA THR A 83 2.40 6.68 -4.60
C THR A 83 1.77 5.33 -4.29
N ILE A 84 0.78 4.93 -5.06
CA ILE A 84 0.23 3.57 -5.03
C ILE A 84 1.21 2.68 -5.80
N LEU A 85 1.74 1.65 -5.14
CA LEU A 85 2.75 0.77 -5.73
C LEU A 85 2.12 -0.45 -6.40
N TRP A 86 1.12 -1.06 -5.74
CA TRP A 86 0.46 -2.26 -6.23
C TRP A 86 -0.89 -2.51 -5.56
N ALA A 87 -1.87 -3.04 -6.29
CA ALA A 87 -3.19 -3.41 -5.78
C ALA A 87 -3.44 -4.93 -5.76
N PHE A 88 -4.27 -5.38 -4.83
CA PHE A 88 -4.49 -6.80 -4.54
C PHE A 88 -5.97 -7.15 -4.46
N PRO A 89 -6.34 -8.38 -4.87
CA PRO A 89 -7.72 -8.87 -4.80
C PRO A 89 -8.17 -9.21 -3.38
N SER A 90 -7.26 -9.24 -2.39
CA SER A 90 -7.63 -9.44 -0.99
C SER A 90 -6.74 -8.64 -0.04
N MET A 91 -7.33 -8.17 1.06
CA MET A 91 -6.57 -7.54 2.15
C MET A 91 -5.57 -8.49 2.81
N LYS A 92 -5.77 -9.81 2.68
CA LYS A 92 -4.78 -10.79 3.15
C LYS A 92 -3.47 -10.67 2.36
N GLU A 93 -3.56 -10.57 1.04
CA GLU A 93 -2.38 -10.35 0.19
C GLU A 93 -1.79 -8.97 0.42
N THR A 94 -2.64 -7.93 0.50
CA THR A 94 -2.19 -6.56 0.75
C THR A 94 -1.35 -6.46 2.03
N LEU A 95 -1.85 -7.01 3.15
CA LEU A 95 -1.15 -6.97 4.44
C LEU A 95 0.12 -7.84 4.46
N PHE A 96 0.10 -8.97 3.73
CA PHE A 96 1.29 -9.82 3.59
C PHE A 96 2.40 -9.09 2.84
N VAL A 97 2.07 -8.44 1.72
CA VAL A 97 3.04 -7.69 0.93
C VAL A 97 3.52 -6.46 1.69
N GLU A 98 2.63 -5.67 2.32
CA GLU A 98 3.02 -4.56 3.20
C GLU A 98 4.04 -4.99 4.25
N THR A 99 3.79 -6.13 4.92
CA THR A 99 4.71 -6.70 5.91
C THR A 99 6.08 -6.98 5.32
N ALA A 100 6.14 -7.61 4.15
CA ALA A 100 7.39 -7.93 3.47
C ALA A 100 8.16 -6.68 2.99
N LEU A 101 7.45 -5.63 2.55
CA LEU A 101 8.04 -4.36 2.19
C LEU A 101 8.61 -3.64 3.42
N ILE A 102 7.86 -3.58 4.52
CA ILE A 102 8.35 -2.98 5.78
C ILE A 102 9.54 -3.75 6.35
N ILE A 103 9.59 -5.08 6.23
CA ILE A 103 10.76 -5.85 6.67
C ILE A 103 12.00 -5.52 5.82
N ASN A 104 11.82 -5.29 4.51
CA ASN A 104 12.92 -4.94 3.60
C ASN A 104 13.43 -3.50 3.81
N GLU A 105 12.51 -2.55 3.97
CA GLU A 105 12.84 -1.12 4.09
C GLU A 105 13.06 -0.66 5.54
N GLY A 106 12.54 -1.41 6.51
CA GLY A 106 12.37 -0.95 7.89
C GLY A 106 13.67 -0.63 8.63
N LEU A 107 14.79 -1.20 8.15
CA LEU A 107 16.14 -1.00 8.70
C LEU A 107 16.95 0.05 7.93
N LYS A 108 16.42 0.61 6.84
CA LYS A 108 17.08 1.69 6.08
C LYS A 108 16.97 3.02 6.82
N THR A 109 17.95 3.89 6.63
CA THR A 109 17.90 5.27 7.14
C THR A 109 16.72 6.02 6.53
N GLY A 110 15.99 6.78 7.35
CA GLY A 110 14.84 7.57 6.90
C GLY A 110 13.51 6.82 6.87
N ASN A 111 13.46 5.52 7.16
CA ASN A 111 12.20 4.81 7.32
C ASN A 111 11.39 5.32 8.53
N LEU A 112 10.09 5.56 8.33
CA LEU A 112 9.15 6.02 9.34
C LEU A 112 8.25 4.91 9.91
N ASN A 113 8.31 3.69 9.37
CA ASN A 113 7.59 2.55 9.92
C ASN A 113 8.21 2.13 11.26
N LEU A 114 7.44 2.24 12.36
CA LEU A 114 7.92 1.95 13.72
C LEU A 114 7.69 0.50 14.17
N ALA A 115 6.76 -0.21 13.54
CA ALA A 115 6.40 -1.56 13.91
C ALA A 115 5.77 -2.29 12.72
N VAL A 116 5.92 -3.60 12.71
CA VAL A 116 5.17 -4.51 11.84
C VAL A 116 4.60 -5.63 12.71
N MET A 117 3.27 -5.73 12.74
CA MET A 117 2.56 -6.73 13.55
C MET A 117 1.51 -7.41 12.68
N HIS A 118 1.89 -8.49 12.02
CA HIS A 118 0.97 -9.23 11.17
C HIS A 118 1.25 -10.74 11.24
N LYS A 119 0.22 -11.50 11.60
CA LYS A 119 0.25 -12.96 11.51
C LYS A 119 -0.39 -13.38 10.19
N ALA A 120 0.44 -13.75 9.21
CA ALA A 120 -0.02 -14.23 7.92
C ALA A 120 0.11 -15.75 7.79
N ARG A 121 -0.71 -16.33 6.90
CA ARG A 121 -0.41 -17.64 6.31
C ARG A 121 0.42 -17.39 5.05
N LEU A 122 1.53 -18.11 4.91
CA LEU A 122 2.35 -18.03 3.71
C LEU A 122 1.53 -18.43 2.48
N PRO A 123 1.64 -17.68 1.36
CA PRO A 123 1.15 -18.14 0.06
C PRO A 123 1.81 -19.47 -0.33
N SER A 124 1.13 -20.27 -1.14
CA SER A 124 1.64 -21.57 -1.62
C SER A 124 1.27 -21.79 -3.09
N GLY A 125 1.97 -22.72 -3.76
CA GLY A 125 1.71 -23.03 -5.16
C GLY A 125 1.85 -21.82 -6.09
N LYS A 126 0.88 -21.63 -6.99
CA LYS A 126 0.88 -20.52 -7.97
C LYS A 126 0.86 -19.14 -7.32
N ASP A 127 0.20 -18.99 -6.16
CA ASP A 127 0.17 -17.72 -5.44
C ASP A 127 1.54 -17.35 -4.86
N ALA A 128 2.32 -18.33 -4.39
CA ALA A 128 3.68 -18.07 -3.93
C ALA A 128 4.57 -17.55 -5.05
N VAL A 129 4.49 -18.14 -6.25
CA VAL A 129 5.24 -17.69 -7.42
C VAL A 129 4.85 -16.26 -7.82
N ARG A 130 3.53 -15.99 -7.91
CA ARG A 130 3.01 -14.65 -8.24
C ARG A 130 3.44 -13.59 -7.23
N ILE A 131 3.22 -13.83 -5.94
CA ILE A 131 3.57 -12.88 -4.87
C ILE A 131 5.07 -12.65 -4.81
N ARG A 132 5.90 -13.68 -5.04
CA ARG A 132 7.35 -13.52 -5.12
C ARG A 132 7.76 -12.61 -6.27
N GLY A 133 7.18 -12.77 -7.45
CA GLY A 133 7.45 -11.89 -8.60
C GLY A 133 7.07 -10.44 -8.31
N ILE A 134 5.89 -10.22 -7.72
CA ILE A 134 5.43 -8.88 -7.29
C ILE A 134 6.41 -8.26 -6.30
N LEU A 135 6.85 -9.01 -5.28
CA LEU A 135 7.82 -8.50 -4.30
C LEU A 135 9.16 -8.14 -4.95
N GLN A 136 9.64 -8.91 -5.93
CA GLN A 136 10.88 -8.59 -6.66
C GLN A 136 10.77 -7.24 -7.38
N SER A 137 9.70 -7.02 -8.15
CA SER A 137 9.46 -5.74 -8.83
C SER A 137 9.33 -4.58 -7.83
N LEU A 138 8.63 -4.80 -6.70
CA LEU A 138 8.49 -3.76 -5.68
C LEU A 138 9.82 -3.44 -4.98
N TYR A 139 10.69 -4.41 -4.77
CA TYR A 139 12.02 -4.16 -4.22
C TYR A 139 12.92 -3.40 -5.19
N GLU A 140 12.77 -3.61 -6.49
CA GLU A 140 13.47 -2.82 -7.51
C GLU A 140 13.02 -1.34 -7.49
N ILE A 141 11.73 -1.08 -7.29
CA ILE A 141 11.19 0.29 -7.17
C ILE A 141 11.69 1.01 -5.91
N LEU A 142 11.96 0.28 -4.83
CA LEU A 142 12.34 0.84 -3.52
C LEU A 142 13.86 0.97 -3.31
N ASN A 143 14.69 0.58 -4.29
CA ASN A 143 16.15 0.69 -4.25
C ASN A 143 16.65 1.78 -5.18
#